data_AF-B4QAT7-F1
#
_entry.id   AF-B4QAT7-F1
#
_cell.length_a   1.000
_cell.length_b   1.000
_cell.length_c   1.000
_cell.angle_alpha   90.00
_cell.angle_beta   90.00
_cell.angle_gamma   90.00
#
_symmetry.space_group_name_H-M   'P 1'
#
loop_
_entity.id
_entity.type
_entity.pdbx_description
1 polymer ?
#
loop_
_entity_poly.entity_id
_entity_poly.type
_entity_poly.pdbx_seq_one_letter_code
_entity_poly.pdbx_strand_id
1 'polypeptide(L)'
;MRIVIGSITAVLLLLLQNSNAEIPGCDFFDTVDISKAQRFSNGSYLYEGLLIPAHLTAKYDYKLLADDSKEKVASHVRGCACHLRPCIRFCCPQYHKMDLGVCYGDMTEDELNKHDPFVNMTLSDGSVVRRHFKEDLIVQSDLAKPGCPRMYYMNHVLPGNEFTLFENGSLLRHWDNAELSKREYCVQHLSFTGDSVRIAPHFCPLSSEPSRTWKTVAIVISLICIILTISVYLYVKKLRNLHGKCFLCYLASLFLGYLFLILNMWKYTSEFCVTAGFIGYFSVIAAFFWLSVISLTLWNSFSGNSGWLNRFLPQDRFLSYNLYAWGMALLLTAITYIADQVVENEDLRPRVGVGKNCWIYTGDMTVMIYFYGPMLLLIAFNITMFVLTAFRIMKVKKEAQNFTQQQKTTNRLNSDKQTYTLFLRLFIIMGLSWSLEIVSFLLSKKQAWAKAFMVADYFNWSQGTIIFVLCVLRPSTLKLLKERIKGGRNEVGASDEHISLQNTKIDPSVF
;
A
#
# COMPACT_ATOMS: atom_id res chain seq x y z
N MET A 1 -50.47 26.15 7.43
CA MET A 1 -50.55 25.85 5.97
C MET A 1 -49.64 26.74 5.12
N ARG A 2 -49.52 28.05 5.36
CA ARG A 2 -48.63 28.95 4.58
C ARG A 2 -47.12 28.69 4.76
N ILE A 3 -46.69 28.21 5.92
CA ILE A 3 -45.27 27.90 6.20
C ILE A 3 -44.82 26.62 5.49
N VAL A 4 -45.71 25.62 5.37
CA VAL A 4 -45.42 24.34 4.70
C VAL A 4 -45.31 24.50 3.19
N ILE A 5 -46.15 25.36 2.59
CA ILE A 5 -46.05 25.69 1.15
C ILE A 5 -44.75 26.43 0.86
N GLY A 6 -44.34 27.36 1.72
CA GLY A 6 -43.06 28.09 1.60
C GLY A 6 -41.83 27.17 1.64
N SER A 7 -41.84 26.17 2.53
CA SER A 7 -40.77 25.17 2.61
C SER A 7 -40.74 24.23 1.40
N ILE A 8 -41.90 23.83 0.86
CA ILE A 8 -41.96 23.00 -0.36
C ILE A 8 -41.48 23.79 -1.58
N THR A 9 -41.85 25.07 -1.72
CA THR A 9 -41.32 25.92 -2.80
C THR A 9 -39.83 26.19 -2.65
N ALA A 10 -39.31 26.35 -1.43
CA ALA A 10 -37.88 26.51 -1.19
C ALA A 10 -37.09 25.23 -1.48
N VAL A 11 -37.67 24.05 -1.16
CA VAL A 11 -37.07 22.75 -1.52
C VAL A 11 -37.18 22.48 -3.02
N LEU A 12 -38.28 22.85 -3.68
CA LEU A 12 -38.38 22.80 -5.15
C LEU A 12 -37.39 23.78 -5.83
N LEU A 13 -37.18 24.97 -5.26
CA LEU A 13 -36.20 25.96 -5.74
C LEU A 13 -34.75 25.56 -5.42
N LEU A 14 -34.52 24.77 -4.36
CA LEU A 14 -33.21 24.18 -4.06
C LEU A 14 -32.93 22.92 -4.90
N LEU A 15 -33.96 22.18 -5.30
CA LEU A 15 -33.88 21.11 -6.32
C LEU A 15 -33.75 21.68 -7.74
N LEU A 16 -34.27 22.89 -7.97
CA LEU A 16 -33.93 23.76 -9.10
C LEU A 16 -32.65 24.54 -8.79
N GLN A 17 -31.57 23.85 -8.40
CA GLN A 17 -30.26 24.39 -8.75
C GLN A 17 -30.22 24.43 -10.27
N ASN A 18 -30.60 25.58 -10.84
CA ASN A 18 -30.22 25.95 -12.19
C ASN A 18 -28.69 25.86 -12.22
N SER A 19 -28.16 24.72 -12.65
CA SER A 19 -26.96 24.76 -13.46
C SER A 19 -27.30 25.75 -14.55
N ASN A 20 -26.58 26.88 -14.60
CA ASN A 20 -26.62 27.80 -15.74
C ASN A 20 -26.02 27.07 -16.96
N ALA A 21 -26.66 25.99 -17.37
CA ALA A 21 -26.40 25.28 -18.59
C ALA A 21 -27.06 26.11 -19.69
N GLU A 22 -26.28 26.49 -20.68
CA GLU A 22 -26.77 27.28 -21.82
C GLU A 22 -27.84 26.51 -22.61
N ILE A 23 -27.89 25.18 -22.48
CA ILE A 23 -28.98 24.31 -22.90
C ILE A 23 -29.77 23.86 -21.66
N PRO A 24 -31.07 24.23 -21.52
CA PRO A 24 -31.87 23.86 -20.36
C PRO A 24 -31.92 22.33 -20.16
N GLY A 25 -31.53 21.88 -18.97
CA GLY A 25 -31.59 20.47 -18.58
C GLY A 25 -30.51 19.57 -19.21
N CYS A 26 -29.46 20.13 -19.82
CA CYS A 26 -28.35 19.35 -20.37
C CYS A 26 -27.01 19.75 -19.72
N ASP A 27 -26.29 18.81 -19.11
CA ASP A 27 -24.97 19.10 -18.53
C ASP A 27 -23.95 19.36 -19.65
N PHE A 28 -22.91 20.17 -19.38
CA PHE A 28 -21.87 20.44 -20.38
C PHE A 28 -21.19 19.14 -20.86
N PHE A 29 -21.01 18.15 -19.98
CA PHE A 29 -20.45 16.84 -20.31
C PHE A 29 -21.41 15.95 -21.12
N ASP A 30 -22.66 16.37 -21.33
CA ASP A 30 -23.62 15.74 -22.25
C ASP A 30 -23.62 16.37 -23.65
N THR A 31 -22.75 17.36 -23.87
CA THR A 31 -22.67 18.11 -25.13
C THR A 31 -21.44 17.76 -25.96
N VAL A 32 -21.55 17.98 -27.27
CA VAL A 32 -20.44 17.89 -28.24
C VAL A 32 -20.33 19.17 -29.06
N ASP A 33 -19.12 19.52 -29.49
CA ASP A 33 -18.91 20.64 -30.42
C ASP A 33 -19.45 20.30 -31.82
N ILE A 34 -20.51 21.01 -32.21
CA ILE A 34 -21.20 20.85 -33.50
C ILE A 34 -20.94 22.03 -34.43
N SER A 35 -19.92 22.86 -34.15
CA SER A 35 -19.62 24.06 -34.94
C SER A 35 -19.31 23.75 -36.40
N LYS A 36 -18.79 22.53 -36.68
CA LYS A 36 -18.48 22.05 -38.04
C LYS A 36 -19.58 21.16 -38.64
N ALA A 37 -20.67 20.91 -37.90
CA ALA A 37 -21.76 20.04 -38.34
C ALA A 37 -22.65 20.72 -39.38
N GLN A 38 -23.32 19.92 -40.22
CA GLN A 38 -24.25 20.45 -41.23
C GLN A 38 -25.50 21.02 -40.54
N ARG A 39 -25.80 22.29 -40.77
CA ARG A 39 -26.99 22.98 -40.23
C ARG A 39 -28.13 23.01 -41.26
N PHE A 40 -29.33 22.65 -40.84
CA PHE A 40 -30.54 22.73 -41.66
C PHE A 40 -31.30 24.06 -41.47
N SER A 41 -32.19 24.37 -42.40
CA SER A 41 -33.04 25.58 -42.39
C SER A 41 -33.93 25.69 -41.15
N ASN A 42 -34.38 24.55 -40.59
CA ASN A 42 -35.15 24.49 -39.34
C ASN A 42 -34.30 24.71 -38.06
N GLY A 43 -33.00 24.97 -38.20
CA GLY A 43 -32.08 25.21 -37.10
C GLY A 43 -31.49 23.96 -36.45
N SER A 44 -31.88 22.75 -36.90
CA SER A 44 -31.26 21.49 -36.44
C SER A 44 -29.88 21.25 -37.07
N TYR A 45 -29.09 20.38 -36.45
CA TYR A 45 -27.75 20.01 -36.90
C TYR A 45 -27.64 18.50 -37.14
N LEU A 46 -26.95 18.08 -38.21
CA LEU A 46 -26.56 16.70 -38.44
C LEU A 46 -25.11 16.49 -38.01
N TYR A 47 -24.91 15.74 -36.93
CA TYR A 47 -23.59 15.41 -36.39
C TYR A 47 -23.45 13.88 -36.32
N GLU A 48 -22.50 13.30 -37.05
CA GLU A 48 -22.23 11.84 -37.04
C GLU A 48 -23.49 10.97 -37.21
N GLY A 49 -24.37 11.36 -38.15
CA GLY A 49 -25.63 10.65 -38.41
C GLY A 49 -26.70 10.82 -37.34
N LEU A 50 -26.50 11.71 -36.37
CA LEU A 50 -27.48 12.10 -35.36
C LEU A 50 -28.05 13.48 -35.68
N LEU A 51 -29.38 13.58 -35.77
CA LEU A 51 -30.08 14.84 -35.95
C LEU A 51 -30.34 15.48 -34.59
N ILE A 52 -29.66 16.59 -34.28
CA ILE A 52 -29.78 17.33 -33.03
C ILE A 52 -30.75 18.51 -33.25
N PRO A 53 -31.93 18.51 -32.59
CA PRO A 53 -32.91 19.60 -32.70
C PRO A 53 -32.37 20.95 -32.22
N ALA A 54 -32.87 22.04 -32.77
CA ALA A 54 -32.43 23.41 -32.42
C ALA A 54 -32.52 23.72 -30.92
N HIS A 55 -33.55 23.19 -30.22
CA HIS A 55 -33.74 23.42 -28.78
C HIS A 55 -32.70 22.68 -27.89
N LEU A 56 -31.96 21.73 -28.44
CA LEU A 56 -30.86 21.02 -27.79
C LEU A 56 -29.49 21.57 -28.25
N THR A 57 -29.44 22.82 -28.70
CA THR A 57 -28.20 23.48 -29.11
C THR A 57 -28.08 24.85 -28.47
N ALA A 58 -26.86 25.26 -28.13
CA ALA A 58 -26.57 26.60 -27.65
C ALA A 58 -25.18 27.08 -28.09
N LYS A 59 -24.97 28.39 -28.04
CA LYS A 59 -23.66 29.00 -28.24
C LYS A 59 -22.92 29.08 -26.92
N TYR A 60 -21.66 28.64 -26.92
CA TYR A 60 -20.74 28.69 -25.82
C TYR A 60 -19.57 29.60 -26.19
N ASP A 61 -19.03 30.32 -25.22
CA ASP A 61 -17.82 31.15 -25.35
C ASP A 61 -16.74 30.74 -24.34
N TYR A 62 -16.88 29.55 -23.76
CA TYR A 62 -15.96 28.98 -22.80
C TYR A 62 -15.82 27.46 -23.00
N LYS A 63 -14.71 26.91 -22.51
CA LYS A 63 -14.53 25.48 -22.26
C LYS A 63 -14.38 25.24 -20.76
N LEU A 64 -14.81 24.07 -20.28
CA LEU A 64 -14.55 23.68 -18.90
C LEU A 64 -13.13 23.13 -18.76
N LEU A 65 -12.45 23.58 -17.72
CA LEU A 65 -11.20 23.00 -17.23
C LEU A 65 -11.50 21.87 -16.26
N ALA A 66 -10.44 21.16 -15.88
CA ALA A 66 -10.54 19.97 -15.05
C ALA A 66 -10.99 20.25 -13.60
N ASP A 67 -10.92 21.51 -13.17
CA ASP A 67 -11.41 22.03 -11.89
C ASP A 67 -12.80 22.68 -11.99
N ASP A 68 -13.51 22.41 -13.09
CA ASP A 68 -14.80 23.01 -13.46
C ASP A 68 -14.76 24.54 -13.67
N SER A 69 -13.57 25.16 -13.71
CA SER A 69 -13.44 26.57 -14.07
C SER A 69 -13.65 26.77 -15.57
N LYS A 70 -14.22 27.93 -15.92
CA LYS A 70 -14.51 28.30 -17.31
C LYS A 70 -13.32 29.04 -17.91
N GLU A 71 -12.66 28.47 -18.91
CA GLU A 71 -11.68 29.18 -19.73
C GLU A 71 -12.38 29.80 -20.95
N LYS A 72 -12.28 31.12 -21.10
CA LYS A 72 -12.89 31.84 -22.23
C LYS A 72 -12.22 31.45 -23.55
N VAL A 73 -13.01 31.07 -24.54
CA VAL A 73 -12.57 30.68 -25.89
C VAL A 73 -13.41 31.38 -26.96
N ALA A 74 -13.05 31.18 -28.23
CA ALA A 74 -13.86 31.67 -29.34
C ALA A 74 -15.29 31.05 -29.28
N SER A 75 -16.28 31.86 -29.66
CA SER A 75 -17.67 31.39 -29.64
C SER A 75 -17.86 30.21 -30.58
N HIS A 76 -18.46 29.14 -30.07
CA HIS A 76 -18.70 27.88 -30.76
C HIS A 76 -20.09 27.35 -30.40
N VAL A 77 -20.63 26.44 -31.20
CA VAL A 77 -21.96 25.86 -30.98
C VAL A 77 -21.79 24.45 -30.45
N ARG A 78 -22.43 24.14 -29.32
CA ARG A 78 -22.49 22.78 -28.78
C ARG A 78 -23.93 22.26 -28.81
N GLY A 79 -24.07 20.95 -28.99
CA GLY A 79 -25.35 20.26 -29.00
C GLY A 79 -25.41 19.16 -27.94
N CYS A 80 -26.57 18.98 -27.31
CA CYS A 80 -26.82 17.96 -26.28
C CYS A 80 -27.00 16.56 -26.91
N ALA A 81 -25.92 16.02 -27.46
CA ALA A 81 -25.96 14.74 -28.18
C ALA A 81 -26.25 13.55 -27.25
N CYS A 82 -25.74 13.58 -26.01
CA CYS A 82 -25.79 12.43 -25.10
C CYS A 82 -27.20 12.10 -24.58
N HIS A 83 -28.15 13.04 -24.69
CA HIS A 83 -29.57 12.82 -24.40
C HIS A 83 -30.30 12.06 -25.52
N LEU A 84 -29.77 12.10 -26.74
CA LEU A 84 -30.38 11.50 -27.93
C LEU A 84 -29.74 10.16 -28.28
N ARG A 85 -28.44 10.01 -28.03
CA ARG A 85 -27.68 8.78 -28.22
C ARG A 85 -26.60 8.67 -27.14
N PRO A 86 -26.38 7.50 -26.52
CA PRO A 86 -25.36 7.34 -25.49
C PRO A 86 -23.98 7.80 -25.95
N CYS A 87 -23.25 8.46 -25.05
CA CYS A 87 -21.93 9.00 -25.33
C CYS A 87 -20.84 8.18 -24.63
N ILE A 88 -19.67 8.12 -25.27
CA ILE A 88 -18.45 7.60 -24.69
C ILE A 88 -17.36 8.67 -24.72
N ARG A 89 -16.81 8.98 -23.55
CA ARG A 89 -15.84 10.05 -23.39
C ARG A 89 -14.41 9.52 -23.44
N PHE A 90 -13.65 9.89 -24.47
CA PHE A 90 -12.23 9.58 -24.58
C PHE A 90 -11.35 10.66 -23.95
N CYS A 91 -10.20 10.26 -23.39
CA CYS A 91 -9.23 11.20 -22.80
C CYS A 91 -8.39 11.93 -23.86
N CYS A 92 -8.06 11.23 -24.93
CA CYS A 92 -7.36 11.72 -26.11
C CYS A 92 -8.27 11.54 -27.33
N PRO A 93 -7.95 12.12 -28.50
CA PRO A 93 -8.71 11.80 -29.71
C PRO A 93 -8.70 10.29 -29.96
N GLN A 94 -9.78 9.76 -30.51
CA GLN A 94 -10.13 8.34 -30.41
C GLN A 94 -9.06 7.36 -30.90
N TYR A 95 -8.20 7.72 -31.86
CA TYR A 95 -7.16 6.81 -32.35
C TYR A 95 -5.78 7.02 -31.72
N HIS A 96 -5.63 7.98 -30.81
CA HIS A 96 -4.36 8.21 -30.12
C HIS A 96 -4.11 7.17 -29.02
N LYS A 97 -2.84 7.00 -28.67
CA LYS A 97 -2.46 6.31 -27.43
C LYS A 97 -2.35 7.30 -26.28
N MET A 98 -2.47 6.77 -25.07
CA MET A 98 -2.24 7.53 -23.86
C MET A 98 -1.43 6.73 -22.87
N ASP A 99 -0.45 7.39 -22.25
CA ASP A 99 0.32 6.85 -21.14
C ASP A 99 0.42 7.93 -20.07
N LEU A 100 0.08 7.58 -18.84
CA LEU A 100 0.11 8.46 -17.67
C LEU A 100 -0.66 9.79 -17.85
N GLY A 101 -1.66 9.86 -18.72
CA GLY A 101 -2.43 11.07 -19.01
C GLY A 101 -1.88 11.94 -20.15
N VAL A 102 -0.77 11.53 -20.78
CA VAL A 102 -0.18 12.19 -21.95
C VAL A 102 -0.61 11.46 -23.21
N CYS A 103 -1.16 12.20 -24.18
CA CYS A 103 -1.55 11.66 -25.48
C CYS A 103 -0.32 11.63 -26.40
N TYR A 104 -0.04 10.50 -27.04
CA TYR A 104 1.10 10.37 -27.95
C TYR A 104 0.78 9.40 -29.09
N GLY A 105 1.03 9.84 -30.33
CA GLY A 105 0.95 9.01 -31.54
C GLY A 105 -0.42 8.39 -31.80
N ASP A 106 -0.71 8.12 -33.07
CA ASP A 106 -1.85 7.28 -33.42
C ASP A 106 -1.51 5.80 -33.19
N MET A 107 -2.54 4.96 -33.06
CA MET A 107 -2.40 3.51 -33.13
C MET A 107 -1.79 3.11 -34.48
N THR A 108 -0.89 2.13 -34.46
CA THR A 108 -0.36 1.55 -35.70
C THR A 108 -1.43 0.70 -36.38
N GLU A 109 -1.24 0.41 -37.67
CA GLU A 109 -2.16 -0.43 -38.44
C GLU A 109 -2.34 -1.83 -37.80
N ASP A 110 -1.26 -2.42 -37.31
CA ASP A 110 -1.30 -3.70 -36.57
C ASP A 110 -2.13 -3.63 -35.28
N GLU A 111 -2.04 -2.52 -34.54
CA GLU A 111 -2.82 -2.31 -33.32
C GLU A 111 -4.29 -2.06 -33.64
N LEU A 112 -4.58 -1.35 -34.73
CA LEU A 112 -5.94 -1.13 -35.21
C LEU A 112 -6.59 -2.45 -35.64
N ASN A 113 -5.83 -3.36 -36.24
CA ASN A 113 -6.28 -4.70 -36.63
C ASN A 113 -6.54 -5.61 -35.41
N LYS A 114 -5.80 -5.41 -34.31
CA LYS A 114 -5.94 -6.16 -33.04
C LYS A 114 -6.87 -5.48 -32.04
N HIS A 115 -7.48 -4.36 -32.42
CA HIS A 115 -8.33 -3.57 -31.56
C HIS A 115 -9.73 -4.20 -31.43
N ASP A 116 -10.23 -4.32 -30.20
CA ASP A 116 -11.64 -4.63 -29.94
C ASP A 116 -12.42 -3.32 -29.82
N PRO A 117 -13.21 -2.93 -30.85
CA PRO A 117 -13.93 -1.66 -30.86
C PRO A 117 -15.23 -1.68 -30.06
N PHE A 118 -15.50 -2.77 -29.34
CA PHE A 118 -16.73 -2.92 -28.61
C PHE A 118 -16.56 -2.62 -27.13
N VAL A 119 -17.59 -2.02 -26.54
CA VAL A 119 -17.72 -1.78 -25.10
C VAL A 119 -19.01 -2.41 -24.59
N ASN A 120 -18.95 -2.98 -23.39
CA ASN A 120 -20.14 -3.46 -22.69
C ASN A 120 -20.75 -2.32 -21.90
N MET A 121 -22.02 -2.04 -22.14
CA MET A 121 -22.81 -1.03 -21.43
C MET A 121 -24.01 -1.67 -20.74
N THR A 122 -24.28 -1.22 -19.52
CA THR A 122 -25.45 -1.63 -18.76
C THR A 122 -26.56 -0.61 -18.95
N LEU A 123 -27.71 -1.07 -19.42
CA LEU A 123 -28.91 -0.27 -19.63
C LEU A 123 -29.62 -0.01 -18.30
N SER A 124 -30.57 0.93 -18.33
CA SER A 124 -31.39 1.28 -17.16
C SER A 124 -32.22 0.12 -16.58
N ASP A 125 -32.52 -0.90 -17.40
CA ASP A 125 -33.21 -2.13 -16.99
C ASP A 125 -32.26 -3.20 -16.39
N GLY A 126 -30.95 -2.92 -16.33
CA GLY A 126 -29.92 -3.82 -15.83
C GLY A 126 -29.39 -4.82 -16.85
N SER A 127 -29.90 -4.83 -18.08
CA SER A 127 -29.36 -5.67 -19.15
C SER A 127 -28.02 -5.13 -19.67
N VAL A 128 -27.12 -6.03 -20.09
CA VAL A 128 -25.80 -5.66 -20.63
C VAL A 128 -25.82 -5.83 -22.14
N VAL A 129 -25.51 -4.74 -22.86
CA VAL A 129 -25.43 -4.70 -24.32
C VAL A 129 -24.00 -4.37 -24.78
N ARG A 130 -23.56 -5.02 -25.85
CA ARG A 130 -22.26 -4.76 -26.48
C ARG A 130 -22.46 -3.76 -27.62
N ARG A 131 -21.76 -2.63 -27.57
CA ARG A 131 -21.90 -1.51 -28.53
C ARG A 131 -20.56 -1.16 -29.17
N HIS A 132 -20.56 -0.87 -30.46
CA HIS A 132 -19.39 -0.38 -31.16
C HIS A 132 -19.16 1.10 -30.83
N PHE A 133 -17.96 1.46 -30.36
CA PHE A 133 -17.71 2.78 -29.76
C PHE A 133 -17.97 3.96 -30.70
N LYS A 134 -17.91 3.75 -32.02
CA LYS A 134 -18.07 4.79 -33.06
C LYS A 134 -19.38 4.68 -33.85
N GLU A 135 -19.95 3.48 -33.96
CA GLU A 135 -21.14 3.27 -34.80
C GLU A 135 -22.42 3.39 -33.97
N ASP A 136 -22.39 2.90 -32.74
CA ASP A 136 -23.54 2.91 -31.84
C ASP A 136 -23.56 4.12 -30.89
N LEU A 137 -22.42 4.78 -30.68
CA LEU A 137 -22.24 5.82 -29.65
C LEU A 137 -21.70 7.12 -30.23
N ILE A 138 -21.89 8.20 -29.48
CA ILE A 138 -21.25 9.48 -29.78
C ILE A 138 -19.92 9.58 -29.04
N VAL A 139 -18.83 9.81 -29.77
CA VAL A 139 -17.49 9.93 -29.20
C VAL A 139 -17.23 11.36 -28.76
N GLN A 140 -16.89 11.56 -27.48
CA GLN A 140 -16.51 12.87 -26.93
C GLN A 140 -15.01 12.90 -26.64
N SER A 141 -14.24 13.70 -27.38
CA SER A 141 -12.78 13.83 -27.19
C SER A 141 -12.31 15.28 -26.98
N ASP A 142 -13.24 16.24 -27.02
CA ASP A 142 -12.99 17.68 -26.88
C ASP A 142 -13.08 18.17 -25.42
N LEU A 143 -13.50 17.31 -24.49
CA LEU A 143 -13.65 17.61 -23.07
C LEU A 143 -12.30 17.55 -22.33
N ALA A 144 -12.07 18.48 -21.39
CA ALA A 144 -10.84 18.54 -20.60
C ALA A 144 -10.67 17.28 -19.74
N LYS A 145 -9.49 16.65 -19.78
CA LYS A 145 -9.15 15.45 -18.99
C LYS A 145 -9.35 15.66 -17.47
N PRO A 146 -9.59 14.60 -16.69
CA PRO A 146 -9.60 14.69 -15.23
C PRO A 146 -8.35 15.37 -14.66
N GLY A 147 -8.53 16.19 -13.62
CA GLY A 147 -7.57 17.21 -13.17
C GLY A 147 -6.38 16.71 -12.35
N CYS A 148 -5.70 15.67 -12.82
CA CYS A 148 -4.52 15.10 -12.15
C CYS A 148 -3.32 15.03 -13.10
N PRO A 149 -2.08 15.26 -12.59
CA PRO A 149 -0.86 15.16 -13.41
C PRO A 149 -0.61 13.76 -13.98
N ARG A 150 -1.13 12.74 -13.31
CA ARG A 150 -0.95 11.33 -13.67
C ARG A 150 -2.26 10.58 -13.45
N MET A 151 -2.81 10.05 -14.53
CA MET A 151 -4.00 9.22 -14.50
C MET A 151 -3.65 7.76 -14.26
N TYR A 152 -4.51 7.06 -13.54
CA TYR A 152 -4.50 5.60 -13.41
C TYR A 152 -5.51 5.01 -14.38
N TYR A 153 -5.33 3.75 -14.76
CA TYR A 153 -6.28 3.01 -15.59
C TYR A 153 -6.74 1.75 -14.90
N MET A 154 -7.96 1.33 -15.21
CA MET A 154 -8.47 0.01 -14.82
C MET A 154 -7.99 -1.03 -15.81
N ASN A 155 -7.25 -2.01 -15.32
CA ASN A 155 -6.82 -3.16 -16.11
C ASN A 155 -7.77 -4.33 -15.85
N HIS A 156 -8.77 -4.51 -16.72
CA HIS A 156 -9.78 -5.56 -16.58
C HIS A 156 -9.23 -6.99 -16.69
N VAL A 157 -7.96 -7.16 -17.10
CA VAL A 157 -7.27 -8.48 -17.08
C VAL A 157 -6.86 -8.85 -15.66
N LEU A 158 -6.72 -7.87 -14.76
CA LEU A 158 -6.40 -8.12 -13.37
C LEU A 158 -7.69 -8.36 -12.58
N PRO A 159 -7.75 -9.41 -11.75
CA PRO A 159 -8.91 -9.63 -10.89
C PRO A 159 -9.17 -8.40 -10.01
N GLY A 160 -10.43 -8.18 -9.65
CA GLY A 160 -10.86 -7.05 -8.79
C GLY A 160 -10.76 -5.66 -9.44
N ASN A 161 -10.35 -5.57 -10.70
CA ASN A 161 -10.42 -4.34 -11.50
C ASN A 161 -11.64 -4.33 -12.42
N GLU A 162 -12.69 -5.10 -12.07
CA GLU A 162 -13.94 -5.06 -12.80
C GLU A 162 -14.60 -3.68 -12.69
N PHE A 163 -15.31 -3.32 -13.75
CA PHE A 163 -16.08 -2.09 -13.81
C PHE A 163 -17.37 -2.33 -14.59
N THR A 164 -18.35 -1.48 -14.32
CA THR A 164 -19.60 -1.42 -15.07
C THR A 164 -19.75 -0.02 -15.64
N LEU A 165 -19.82 0.08 -16.98
CA LEU A 165 -20.16 1.32 -17.67
C LEU A 165 -21.67 1.37 -17.90
N PHE A 166 -22.32 2.45 -17.49
CA PHE A 166 -23.76 2.63 -17.68
C PHE A 166 -24.07 3.47 -18.92
N GLU A 167 -25.27 3.30 -19.47
CA GLU A 167 -25.76 4.06 -20.64
C GLU A 167 -25.83 5.58 -20.40
N ASN A 168 -26.09 5.99 -19.15
CA ASN A 168 -26.06 7.39 -18.75
C ASN A 168 -24.62 7.97 -18.71
N GLY A 169 -23.60 7.13 -18.90
CA GLY A 169 -22.17 7.45 -18.86
C GLY A 169 -21.56 7.55 -17.46
N SER A 170 -22.22 7.08 -16.40
CA SER A 170 -21.54 6.81 -15.12
C SER A 170 -20.76 5.50 -15.18
N LEU A 171 -19.75 5.38 -14.33
CA LEU A 171 -18.90 4.19 -14.23
C LEU A 171 -18.87 3.69 -12.79
N LEU A 172 -19.36 2.48 -12.55
CA LEU A 172 -19.19 1.81 -11.26
C LEU A 172 -17.87 1.05 -11.23
N ARG A 173 -17.05 1.37 -10.24
CA ARG A 173 -15.78 0.72 -9.95
C ARG A 173 -15.97 -0.30 -8.83
N HIS A 174 -15.67 -1.58 -9.08
CA HIS A 174 -16.14 -2.67 -8.21
C HIS A 174 -15.35 -2.82 -6.91
N TRP A 175 -14.04 -2.58 -6.91
CA TRP A 175 -13.19 -2.78 -5.71
C TRP A 175 -13.58 -1.92 -4.51
N ASP A 176 -14.06 -0.69 -4.75
CA ASP A 176 -14.52 0.24 -3.72
C ASP A 176 -16.00 0.62 -3.82
N ASN A 177 -16.74 0.04 -4.77
CA ASN A 177 -18.13 0.41 -5.10
C ASN A 177 -18.30 1.93 -5.35
N ALA A 178 -17.28 2.60 -5.87
CA ALA A 178 -17.36 4.01 -6.21
C ALA A 178 -18.04 4.19 -7.57
N GLU A 179 -19.10 4.98 -7.61
CA GLU A 179 -19.70 5.43 -8.86
C GLU A 179 -19.04 6.75 -9.29
N LEU A 180 -18.31 6.70 -10.41
CA LEU A 180 -17.63 7.84 -11.00
C LEU A 180 -18.55 8.51 -12.01
N SER A 181 -18.72 9.82 -11.86
CA SER A 181 -19.43 10.66 -12.83
C SER A 181 -18.60 10.85 -14.10
N LYS A 182 -19.24 11.35 -15.16
CA LYS A 182 -18.58 11.70 -16.43
C LYS A 182 -17.39 12.64 -16.26
N ARG A 183 -17.27 13.37 -15.15
CA ARG A 183 -16.18 14.33 -14.88
C ARG A 183 -14.91 13.65 -14.39
N GLU A 184 -15.07 12.57 -13.64
CA GLU A 184 -14.00 11.92 -12.86
C GLU A 184 -13.20 10.88 -13.64
N TYR A 185 -13.73 10.44 -14.79
CA TYR A 185 -13.06 9.48 -15.66
C TYR A 185 -13.22 9.83 -17.15
N CYS A 186 -12.38 9.23 -17.96
CA CYS A 186 -12.52 9.12 -19.40
C CYS A 186 -11.90 7.79 -19.84
N VAL A 187 -12.17 7.31 -21.06
CA VAL A 187 -11.62 6.05 -21.55
C VAL A 187 -10.49 6.26 -22.54
N GLN A 188 -9.61 5.28 -22.69
CA GLN A 188 -8.64 5.26 -23.78
C GLN A 188 -8.26 3.82 -24.12
N HIS A 189 -7.83 3.60 -25.38
CA HIS A 189 -7.21 2.36 -25.81
C HIS A 189 -5.95 2.04 -25.00
N LEU A 190 -5.87 0.80 -24.53
CA LEU A 190 -4.73 0.27 -23.82
C LEU A 190 -4.35 -1.11 -24.38
N SER A 191 -3.05 -1.34 -24.54
CA SER A 191 -2.50 -2.63 -24.94
C SER A 191 -2.31 -3.52 -23.71
N PHE A 192 -2.95 -4.67 -23.71
CA PHE A 192 -2.86 -5.65 -22.62
C PHE A 192 -1.93 -6.81 -22.99
N THR A 193 -1.30 -7.43 -21.98
CA THR A 193 -0.46 -8.62 -22.18
C THR A 193 -1.31 -9.76 -22.75
N GLY A 194 -1.06 -10.17 -23.99
CA GLY A 194 -1.91 -11.10 -24.75
C GLY A 194 -2.50 -10.53 -26.05
N ASP A 195 -1.95 -9.43 -26.56
CA ASP A 195 -2.15 -8.87 -27.91
C ASP A 195 -3.48 -8.15 -28.24
N SER A 196 -4.50 -8.12 -27.37
CA SER A 196 -5.72 -7.34 -27.67
C SER A 196 -5.64 -5.91 -27.13
N VAL A 197 -5.81 -4.91 -28.00
CA VAL A 197 -6.01 -3.50 -27.61
C VAL A 197 -7.48 -3.31 -27.26
N ARG A 198 -7.79 -2.83 -26.05
CA ARG A 198 -9.17 -2.60 -25.60
C ARG A 198 -9.34 -1.23 -24.96
N ILE A 199 -10.58 -0.78 -24.87
CA ILE A 199 -10.96 0.48 -24.24
C ILE A 199 -10.95 0.30 -22.70
N ALA A 200 -10.17 1.13 -22.00
CA ALA A 200 -9.99 1.07 -20.56
C ALA A 200 -10.33 2.42 -19.89
N PRO A 201 -11.08 2.43 -18.77
CA PRO A 201 -11.33 3.64 -18.00
C PRO A 201 -10.05 4.16 -17.35
N HIS A 202 -9.84 5.47 -17.43
CA HIS A 202 -8.78 6.21 -16.80
C HIS A 202 -9.37 7.27 -15.85
N PHE A 203 -8.80 7.36 -14.66
CA PHE A 203 -9.31 8.22 -13.58
C PHE A 203 -8.16 8.76 -12.74
N CYS A 204 -8.45 9.77 -11.92
CA CYS A 204 -7.45 10.32 -11.01
C CYS A 204 -7.25 9.41 -9.78
N PRO A 205 -6.01 9.31 -9.26
CA PRO A 205 -5.77 8.56 -8.04
C PRO A 205 -6.60 9.13 -6.90
N LEU A 206 -7.09 8.26 -6.03
CA LEU A 206 -7.72 8.66 -4.78
C LEU A 206 -6.73 9.56 -4.02
N SER A 207 -7.21 10.69 -3.49
CA SER A 207 -6.40 11.68 -2.75
C SER A 207 -5.72 11.12 -1.49
N SER A 208 -6.03 9.87 -1.13
CA SER A 208 -5.44 9.10 -0.04
C SER A 208 -4.28 8.20 -0.46
N GLU A 209 -3.91 8.13 -1.74
CA GLU A 209 -2.71 7.38 -2.15
C GLU A 209 -1.46 8.22 -1.86
N PRO A 210 -0.66 7.87 -0.83
CA PRO A 210 0.57 8.58 -0.52
C PRO A 210 1.50 8.65 -1.72
N SER A 211 2.12 9.82 -1.94
CA SER A 211 3.04 9.99 -3.06
C SER A 211 4.11 8.90 -3.04
N ARG A 212 4.29 8.21 -4.17
CA ARG A 212 5.29 7.14 -4.34
C ARG A 212 6.69 7.58 -3.87
N THR A 213 6.99 8.87 -4.01
CA THR A 213 8.21 9.51 -3.53
C THR A 213 8.37 9.39 -2.02
N TRP A 214 7.38 9.79 -1.21
CA TRP A 214 7.52 9.75 0.24
C TRP A 214 7.61 8.33 0.78
N LYS A 215 6.79 7.41 0.23
CA LYS A 215 6.89 5.97 0.54
C LYS A 215 8.31 5.45 0.35
N THR A 216 8.90 5.77 -0.80
CA THR A 216 10.29 5.40 -1.14
C THR A 216 11.27 5.98 -0.11
N VAL A 217 11.17 7.28 0.20
CA VAL A 217 12.08 7.92 1.18
C VAL A 217 11.97 7.28 2.56
N ALA A 218 10.77 7.07 3.08
CA ALA A 218 10.56 6.47 4.40
C ALA A 218 11.15 5.05 4.50
N ILE A 219 10.92 4.21 3.49
CA ILE A 219 11.45 2.83 3.45
C ILE A 219 12.98 2.82 3.38
N VAL A 220 13.59 3.67 2.53
CA VAL A 220 15.06 3.74 2.40
C VAL A 220 15.70 4.18 3.71
N ILE A 221 15.16 5.20 4.37
CA ILE A 221 15.66 5.64 5.68
C ILE A 221 15.51 4.51 6.71
N SER A 222 14.37 3.83 6.73
CA SER A 222 14.15 2.68 7.61
C SER A 222 15.16 1.55 7.38
N LEU A 223 15.48 1.20 6.13
CA LEU A 223 16.48 0.18 5.80
C LEU A 223 17.87 0.56 6.35
N ILE A 224 18.30 1.81 6.16
CA ILE A 224 19.57 2.32 6.71
C ILE A 224 19.57 2.20 8.24
N CYS A 225 18.49 2.65 8.89
CA CYS A 225 18.32 2.56 10.34
C CYS A 225 18.35 1.11 10.87
N ILE A 226 17.77 0.15 10.13
CA ILE A 226 17.84 -1.28 10.49
C ILE A 226 19.28 -1.79 10.40
N ILE A 227 20.01 -1.48 9.31
CA ILE A 227 21.42 -1.86 9.15
C ILE A 227 22.28 -1.31 10.29
N LEU A 228 22.08 -0.04 10.65
CA LEU A 228 22.79 0.59 11.77
C LEU A 228 22.44 -0.10 13.09
N THR A 229 21.17 -0.44 13.31
CA THR A 229 20.74 -1.18 14.52
C THR A 229 21.40 -2.55 14.60
N ILE A 230 21.38 -3.32 13.52
CA ILE A 230 22.04 -4.62 13.42
C ILE A 230 23.54 -4.48 13.72
N SER A 231 24.22 -3.52 13.10
CA SER A 231 25.64 -3.25 13.31
C SER A 231 25.98 -2.97 14.77
N VAL A 232 25.19 -2.12 15.44
CA VAL A 232 25.40 -1.81 16.87
C VAL A 232 25.21 -3.04 17.76
N TYR A 233 24.18 -3.85 17.49
CA TYR A 233 23.92 -5.07 18.26
C TYR A 233 25.01 -6.13 18.06
N LEU A 234 25.58 -6.24 16.86
CA LEU A 234 26.70 -7.13 16.57
C LEU A 234 28.01 -6.63 17.21
N TYR A 235 28.25 -5.32 17.20
CA TYR A 235 29.46 -4.70 17.74
C TYR A 235 29.51 -4.75 19.28
N VAL A 236 28.39 -4.47 19.94
CA VAL A 236 28.31 -4.46 21.41
C VAL A 236 28.04 -5.86 21.94
N LYS A 237 29.10 -6.59 22.34
CA LYS A 237 29.00 -7.97 22.86
C LYS A 237 27.92 -8.16 23.93
N LYS A 238 27.69 -7.16 24.80
CA LYS A 238 26.69 -7.17 25.88
C LYS A 238 25.24 -7.22 25.38
N LEU A 239 24.98 -6.79 24.14
CA LEU A 239 23.66 -6.85 23.51
C LEU A 239 23.39 -8.20 22.84
N ARG A 240 24.40 -9.05 22.61
CA ARG A 240 24.27 -10.36 21.94
C ARG A 240 23.81 -11.50 22.89
N ASN A 241 22.99 -11.16 23.88
CA ASN A 241 22.33 -12.15 24.72
C ASN A 241 21.23 -12.88 23.94
N LEU A 242 20.58 -13.89 24.53
CA LEU A 242 19.55 -14.69 23.85
C LEU A 242 18.44 -13.83 23.22
N HIS A 243 17.94 -12.84 23.95
CA HIS A 243 16.92 -11.91 23.45
C HIS A 243 17.44 -11.07 22.29
N GLY A 244 18.68 -10.57 22.38
CA GLY A 244 19.33 -9.82 21.31
C GLY A 244 19.60 -10.64 20.06
N LYS A 245 19.94 -11.93 20.18
CA LYS A 245 20.07 -12.83 19.03
C LYS A 245 18.73 -13.04 18.34
N CYS A 246 17.65 -13.29 19.08
CA CYS A 246 16.30 -13.39 18.52
C CYS A 246 15.86 -12.06 17.85
N PHE A 247 16.20 -10.94 18.48
CA PHE A 247 15.94 -9.62 17.93
C PHE A 247 16.73 -9.33 16.65
N LEU A 248 17.97 -9.81 16.53
CA LEU A 248 18.72 -9.73 15.27
C LEU A 248 18.06 -10.50 14.14
N CYS A 249 17.53 -11.71 14.40
CA CYS A 249 16.79 -12.48 13.41
C CYS A 249 15.47 -11.80 13.01
N TYR A 250 14.78 -11.19 13.98
CA TYR A 250 13.63 -10.32 13.72
C TYR A 250 13.99 -9.16 12.78
N LEU A 251 15.08 -8.43 13.07
CA LEU A 251 15.53 -7.31 12.24
C LEU A 251 15.98 -7.73 10.85
N ALA A 252 16.62 -8.89 10.72
CA ALA A 252 17.01 -9.44 9.43
C ALA A 252 15.77 -9.78 8.57
N SER A 253 14.74 -10.36 9.19
CA SER A 253 13.46 -10.65 8.52
C SER A 253 12.76 -9.38 8.05
N LEU A 254 12.71 -8.35 8.92
CA LEU A 254 12.12 -7.06 8.58
C LEU A 254 12.91 -6.34 7.46
N PHE A 255 14.24 -6.38 7.52
CA PHE A 255 15.12 -5.83 6.48
C PHE A 255 14.83 -6.48 5.12
N LEU A 256 14.74 -7.80 5.08
CA LEU A 256 14.49 -8.54 3.84
C LEU A 256 13.10 -8.17 3.27
N GLY A 257 12.07 -8.07 4.12
CA GLY A 257 10.74 -7.62 3.71
C GLY A 257 10.75 -6.23 3.08
N TYR A 258 11.42 -5.25 3.71
CA TYR A 258 11.52 -3.89 3.17
C TYR A 258 12.42 -3.79 1.93
N LEU A 259 13.44 -4.63 1.83
CA LEU A 259 14.29 -4.74 0.64
C LEU A 259 13.48 -5.22 -0.56
N PHE A 260 12.70 -6.30 -0.43
CA PHE A 260 11.86 -6.77 -1.53
C PHE A 260 10.74 -5.77 -1.88
N LEU A 261 10.20 -5.06 -0.88
CA LEU A 261 9.22 -4.01 -1.11
C LEU A 261 9.79 -2.86 -1.97
N ILE A 262 11.01 -2.38 -1.66
CA ILE A 262 11.64 -1.30 -2.44
C ILE A 262 12.09 -1.75 -3.82
N LEU A 263 12.61 -2.98 -3.95
CA LEU A 263 13.00 -3.56 -5.25
C LEU A 263 11.78 -3.74 -6.17
N ASN A 264 10.65 -4.18 -5.63
CA ASN A 264 9.37 -4.23 -6.34
C ASN A 264 8.94 -2.84 -6.80
N MET A 265 9.02 -1.84 -5.92
CA MET A 265 8.70 -0.45 -6.29
C MET A 265 9.61 0.10 -7.39
N TRP A 266 10.87 -0.31 -7.47
CA TRP A 266 11.77 0.07 -8.55
C TRP A 266 11.69 -0.82 -9.80
N LYS A 267 10.77 -1.80 -9.80
CA LYS A 267 10.59 -2.79 -10.88
C LYS A 267 11.80 -3.70 -11.12
N TYR A 268 12.75 -3.77 -10.19
CA TYR A 268 13.91 -4.66 -10.30
C TYR A 268 13.55 -6.13 -10.14
N THR A 269 12.43 -6.44 -9.51
CA THR A 269 11.94 -7.82 -9.32
C THR A 269 11.09 -8.33 -10.49
N SER A 270 10.93 -7.55 -11.58
CA SER A 270 9.98 -7.89 -12.65
C SER A 270 10.27 -9.26 -13.28
N GLU A 271 11.55 -9.62 -13.44
CA GLU A 271 11.97 -10.90 -14.05
C GLU A 271 11.73 -12.12 -13.14
N PHE A 272 11.73 -11.94 -11.81
CA PHE A 272 11.56 -13.01 -10.83
C PHE A 272 10.44 -12.67 -9.84
N CYS A 273 9.37 -12.06 -10.32
CA CYS A 273 8.35 -11.37 -9.52
C CYS A 273 7.63 -12.30 -8.54
N VAL A 274 7.24 -13.49 -8.98
CA VAL A 274 6.59 -14.50 -8.15
C VAL A 274 7.52 -14.93 -7.02
N THR A 275 8.77 -15.26 -7.34
CA THR A 275 9.81 -15.62 -6.37
C THR A 275 10.05 -14.51 -5.36
N ALA A 276 10.19 -13.26 -5.83
CA ALA A 276 10.33 -12.10 -4.97
C ALA A 276 9.13 -11.91 -4.02
N GLY A 277 7.91 -12.15 -4.52
CA GLY A 277 6.68 -12.13 -3.73
C GLY A 277 6.70 -13.14 -2.59
N PHE A 278 7.09 -14.39 -2.87
CA PHE A 278 7.21 -15.43 -1.84
C PHE A 278 8.34 -15.17 -0.83
N ILE A 279 9.48 -14.62 -1.28
CA ILE A 279 10.55 -14.23 -0.35
C ILE A 279 10.10 -13.09 0.55
N GLY A 280 9.40 -12.10 0.00
CA GLY A 280 8.79 -11.02 0.75
C GLY A 280 7.77 -11.53 1.77
N TYR A 281 6.85 -12.42 1.36
CA TYR A 281 5.87 -13.06 2.24
C TYR A 281 6.56 -13.82 3.39
N PHE A 282 7.54 -14.68 3.07
CA PHE A 282 8.32 -15.43 4.05
C PHE A 282 8.98 -14.50 5.07
N SER A 283 9.56 -13.40 4.59
CA SER A 283 10.25 -12.42 5.43
C SER A 283 9.31 -11.76 6.45
N VAL A 284 8.10 -11.37 6.02
CA VAL A 284 7.11 -10.76 6.92
C VAL A 284 6.60 -11.79 7.93
N ILE A 285 6.21 -12.98 7.49
CA ILE A 285 5.73 -14.04 8.39
C ILE A 285 6.81 -14.45 9.41
N ALA A 286 8.07 -14.58 8.97
CA ALA A 286 9.19 -14.86 9.86
C ALA A 286 9.37 -13.76 10.92
N ALA A 287 9.21 -12.48 10.56
CA ALA A 287 9.27 -11.39 11.52
C ALA A 287 8.21 -11.54 12.63
N PHE A 288 6.98 -11.96 12.30
CA PHE A 288 5.95 -12.23 13.30
C PHE A 288 6.28 -13.42 14.20
N PHE A 289 6.77 -14.53 13.64
CA PHE A 289 7.20 -15.67 14.45
C PHE A 289 8.37 -15.31 15.37
N TRP A 290 9.34 -14.51 14.90
CA TRP A 290 10.42 -14.02 15.75
C TRP A 290 9.92 -13.10 16.87
N LEU A 291 8.91 -12.28 16.61
CA LEU A 291 8.25 -11.49 17.65
C LEU A 291 7.57 -12.38 18.71
N SER A 292 6.98 -13.50 18.28
CA SER A 292 6.42 -14.52 19.17
C SER A 292 7.45 -15.29 19.97
N VAL A 293 8.61 -15.60 19.38
CA VAL A 293 9.74 -16.14 20.14
C VAL A 293 10.21 -15.14 21.19
N ILE A 294 10.32 -13.86 20.85
CA ILE A 294 10.74 -12.82 21.79
C ILE A 294 9.75 -12.71 22.96
N SER A 295 8.44 -12.67 22.69
CA SER A 295 7.40 -12.60 23.75
C SER A 295 7.45 -13.83 24.67
N LEU A 296 7.62 -15.03 24.10
CA LEU A 296 7.78 -16.28 24.83
C LEU A 296 9.06 -16.32 25.68
N THR A 297 10.19 -15.88 25.13
CA THR A 297 11.45 -15.84 25.87
C THR A 297 11.39 -14.89 27.07
N LEU A 298 10.71 -13.75 26.92
CA LEU A 298 10.49 -12.81 28.01
C LEU A 298 9.62 -13.44 29.09
N TRP A 299 8.47 -14.00 28.72
CA TRP A 299 7.59 -14.71 29.65
C TRP A 299 8.34 -15.76 30.47
N ASN A 300 9.12 -16.62 29.79
CA ASN A 300 9.90 -17.67 30.43
C ASN A 300 10.97 -17.14 31.38
N SER A 301 11.58 -15.99 31.07
CA SER A 301 12.56 -15.33 31.95
C SER A 301 11.94 -14.89 33.28
N PHE A 302 10.69 -14.40 33.27
CA PHE A 302 10.01 -13.89 34.47
C PHE A 302 9.17 -14.91 35.23
N SER A 303 8.67 -15.94 34.54
CA SER A 303 7.74 -16.91 35.14
C SER A 303 8.40 -17.81 36.18
N GLY A 304 9.73 -17.85 36.28
CA GLY A 304 10.44 -18.70 37.26
C GLY A 304 10.37 -20.20 36.95
N ASN A 305 9.52 -20.60 36.00
CA ASN A 305 9.34 -21.96 35.46
C ASN A 305 10.56 -22.50 34.68
N SER A 306 11.73 -21.87 34.83
CA SER A 306 12.96 -22.27 34.17
C SER A 306 13.33 -23.73 34.44
N GLY A 307 12.91 -24.33 35.57
CA GLY A 307 13.18 -25.72 35.91
C GLY A 307 12.46 -26.75 35.02
N TRP A 308 11.21 -26.52 34.60
CA TRP A 308 10.46 -27.47 33.78
C TRP A 308 10.89 -27.39 32.32
N LEU A 309 11.00 -26.18 31.76
CA LEU A 309 11.43 -25.99 30.37
C LEU A 309 12.92 -26.31 30.14
N ASN A 310 13.81 -26.06 31.12
CA ASN A 310 15.21 -26.49 31.03
C ASN A 310 15.38 -28.01 31.00
N ARG A 311 14.39 -28.76 31.48
CA ARG A 311 14.43 -30.22 31.48
C ARG A 311 14.08 -30.82 30.11
N PHE A 312 13.34 -30.07 29.29
CA PHE A 312 12.85 -30.50 27.97
C PHE A 312 13.52 -29.80 26.78
N LEU A 313 14.16 -28.63 26.97
CA LEU A 313 14.85 -27.91 25.90
C LEU A 313 16.34 -28.27 25.85
N PRO A 314 16.93 -28.45 24.64
CA PRO A 314 18.35 -28.73 24.46
C PRO A 314 19.26 -27.65 25.07
N GLN A 315 20.54 -28.01 25.22
CA GLN A 315 21.62 -27.13 25.70
C GLN A 315 21.70 -25.79 24.92
N ASP A 316 21.24 -25.78 23.65
CA ASP A 316 21.18 -24.60 22.77
C ASP A 316 19.74 -24.12 22.50
N ARG A 317 19.13 -23.41 23.46
CA ARG A 317 17.78 -22.82 23.31
C ARG A 317 17.61 -21.96 22.05
N PHE A 318 18.67 -21.31 21.57
CA PHE A 318 18.62 -20.48 20.36
C PHE A 318 18.41 -21.31 19.09
N LEU A 319 18.97 -22.53 19.01
CA LEU A 319 18.78 -23.41 17.86
C LEU A 319 17.31 -23.85 17.73
N SER A 320 16.69 -24.25 18.85
CA SER A 320 15.27 -24.62 18.86
C SER A 320 14.36 -23.46 18.42
N TYR A 321 14.67 -22.24 18.83
CA TYR A 321 13.92 -21.06 18.39
C TYR A 321 14.11 -20.75 16.90
N ASN A 322 15.30 -20.96 16.34
CA ASN A 322 15.53 -20.84 14.91
C ASN A 322 14.72 -21.86 14.12
N LEU A 323 14.79 -23.14 14.51
CA LEU A 323 14.03 -24.22 13.88
C LEU A 323 12.52 -23.93 13.92
N TYR A 324 12.01 -23.44 15.05
CA TYR A 324 10.61 -23.05 15.17
C TYR A 324 10.25 -21.85 14.28
N ALA A 325 10.91 -20.71 14.43
CA ALA A 325 10.50 -19.48 13.77
C ALA A 325 10.67 -19.56 12.24
N TRP A 326 11.82 -20.03 11.77
CA TRP A 326 12.08 -20.20 10.33
C TRP A 326 11.28 -21.34 9.75
N GLY A 327 11.16 -22.47 10.47
CA GLY A 327 10.42 -23.64 10.01
C GLY A 327 8.93 -23.35 9.85
N MET A 328 8.30 -22.68 10.82
CA MET A 328 6.89 -22.31 10.73
C MET A 328 6.63 -21.26 9.65
N ALA A 329 7.54 -20.28 9.48
CA ALA A 329 7.44 -19.32 8.39
C ALA A 329 7.55 -20.02 7.02
N LEU A 330 8.51 -20.94 6.87
CA LEU A 330 8.68 -21.73 5.65
C LEU A 330 7.45 -22.61 5.38
N LEU A 331 6.87 -23.23 6.42
CA LEU A 331 5.67 -24.04 6.30
C LEU A 331 4.48 -23.23 5.76
N LEU A 332 4.19 -22.05 6.33
CA LEU A 332 3.11 -21.20 5.84
C LEU A 332 3.37 -20.69 4.42
N THR A 333 4.62 -20.35 4.09
CA THR A 333 5.01 -19.99 2.72
C THR A 333 4.80 -21.16 1.77
N ALA A 334 5.17 -22.38 2.16
CA ALA A 334 4.99 -23.59 1.34
C ALA A 334 3.51 -23.90 1.12
N ILE A 335 2.67 -23.77 2.16
CA ILE A 335 1.20 -23.92 2.01
C ILE A 335 0.66 -22.90 1.03
N THR A 336 1.07 -21.63 1.15
CA THR A 336 0.62 -20.56 0.25
C THR A 336 1.11 -20.79 -1.18
N TYR A 337 2.35 -21.25 -1.35
CA TYR A 337 2.91 -21.60 -2.67
C TYR A 337 2.16 -22.75 -3.32
N ILE A 338 1.93 -23.85 -2.59
CA ILE A 338 1.18 -25.00 -3.10
C ILE A 338 -0.24 -24.59 -3.46
N ALA A 339 -0.92 -23.80 -2.61
CA ALA A 339 -2.24 -23.28 -2.91
C ALA A 339 -2.27 -22.43 -4.18
N ASP A 340 -1.25 -21.59 -4.40
CA ASP A 340 -1.11 -20.77 -5.61
C ASP A 340 -0.91 -21.58 -6.90
N GLN A 341 -0.44 -22.84 -6.79
CA GLN A 341 -0.24 -23.74 -7.94
C GLN A 341 -1.39 -24.72 -8.16
N VAL A 342 -2.03 -25.21 -7.09
CA VAL A 342 -2.98 -26.33 -7.13
C VAL A 342 -4.44 -25.87 -7.13
N VAL A 343 -4.75 -24.70 -6.57
CA VAL A 343 -6.14 -24.23 -6.47
C VAL A 343 -6.60 -23.72 -7.84
N GLU A 344 -7.46 -24.50 -8.49
CA GLU A 344 -8.07 -24.16 -9.79
C GLU A 344 -9.12 -23.05 -9.68
N ASN A 345 -9.77 -22.92 -8.52
CA ASN A 345 -10.74 -21.86 -8.29
C ASN A 345 -10.02 -20.52 -8.07
N GLU A 346 -10.11 -19.63 -9.05
CA GLU A 346 -9.50 -18.29 -9.01
C GLU A 346 -9.94 -17.45 -7.79
N ASP A 347 -11.11 -17.71 -7.21
CA ASP A 347 -11.62 -17.02 -6.01
C ASP A 347 -10.99 -17.52 -4.70
N LEU A 348 -10.22 -18.62 -4.74
CA LEU A 348 -9.54 -19.19 -3.56
C LEU A 348 -8.01 -19.21 -3.71
N ARG A 349 -7.51 -18.73 -4.85
CA ARG A 349 -6.10 -18.74 -5.21
C ARG A 349 -5.40 -17.49 -4.65
N PRO A 350 -4.23 -17.64 -3.98
CA PRO A 350 -3.44 -16.51 -3.46
C PRO A 350 -3.02 -15.46 -4.49
N ARG A 351 -2.81 -15.88 -5.76
CA ARG A 351 -2.47 -15.01 -6.90
C ARG A 351 -1.24 -14.15 -6.65
N VAL A 352 -0.17 -14.78 -6.21
CA VAL A 352 1.09 -14.09 -5.91
C VAL A 352 1.75 -13.59 -7.20
N GLY A 353 2.09 -12.30 -7.27
CA GLY A 353 2.80 -11.71 -8.42
C GLY A 353 1.92 -11.24 -9.58
N VAL A 354 0.58 -11.22 -9.41
CA VAL A 354 -0.35 -10.75 -10.44
C VAL A 354 -0.29 -9.22 -10.59
N GLY A 355 -0.39 -8.71 -11.83
CA GLY A 355 -0.54 -7.27 -12.10
C GLY A 355 0.72 -6.42 -11.98
N LYS A 356 1.91 -7.02 -12.18
CA LYS A 356 3.23 -6.36 -12.03
C LYS A 356 3.53 -5.93 -10.58
N ASN A 357 2.70 -6.33 -9.62
CA ASN A 357 2.97 -6.19 -8.19
C ASN A 357 3.53 -7.52 -7.67
N CYS A 358 4.80 -7.54 -7.28
CA CYS A 358 5.47 -8.73 -6.76
C CYS A 358 5.13 -8.96 -5.29
N TRP A 359 3.85 -9.25 -5.02
CA TRP A 359 3.27 -9.46 -3.70
C TRP A 359 2.05 -10.39 -3.79
N ILE A 360 1.53 -10.85 -2.65
CA ILE A 360 0.23 -11.53 -2.58
C ILE A 360 -0.88 -10.55 -2.99
N TYR A 361 -1.85 -11.01 -3.77
CA TYR A 361 -2.93 -10.17 -4.21
C TYR A 361 -3.83 -9.76 -3.03
N THR A 362 -4.07 -8.45 -2.87
CA THR A 362 -4.82 -7.87 -1.73
C THR A 362 -6.12 -7.19 -2.15
N GLY A 363 -6.70 -7.56 -3.30
CA GLY A 363 -7.94 -6.96 -3.79
C GLY A 363 -9.22 -7.70 -3.35
N ASP A 364 -9.09 -8.89 -2.76
CA ASP A 364 -10.21 -9.70 -2.32
C ASP A 364 -9.94 -10.34 -0.94
N MET A 365 -10.95 -11.02 -0.39
CA MET A 365 -10.88 -11.60 0.95
C MET A 365 -9.94 -12.81 1.05
N THR A 366 -9.43 -13.35 -0.06
CA THR A 366 -8.54 -14.51 -0.09
C THR A 366 -7.25 -14.27 0.68
N VAL A 367 -6.73 -13.03 0.66
CA VAL A 367 -5.54 -12.64 1.46
C VAL A 367 -5.73 -12.85 2.96
N MET A 368 -6.97 -12.86 3.46
CA MET A 368 -7.26 -13.16 4.87
C MET A 368 -6.93 -14.60 5.24
N ILE A 369 -7.11 -15.55 4.32
CA ILE A 369 -6.87 -16.96 4.60
C ILE A 369 -5.37 -17.22 4.72
N TYR A 370 -4.59 -16.72 3.77
CA TYR A 370 -3.18 -17.08 3.62
C TYR A 370 -2.21 -16.12 4.31
N PHE A 371 -2.59 -14.87 4.59
CA PHE A 371 -1.68 -13.86 5.12
C PHE A 371 -2.19 -13.19 6.39
N TYR A 372 -3.29 -12.43 6.31
CA TYR A 372 -3.74 -11.65 7.47
C TYR A 372 -4.32 -12.50 8.60
N GLY A 373 -5.00 -13.61 8.32
CA GLY A 373 -5.52 -14.54 9.33
C GLY A 373 -4.43 -15.17 10.20
N PRO A 374 -3.42 -15.83 9.61
CA PRO A 374 -2.26 -16.32 10.35
C PRO A 374 -1.56 -15.22 11.16
N MET A 375 -1.43 -14.01 10.60
CA MET A 375 -0.87 -12.86 11.32
C MET A 375 -1.72 -12.44 12.52
N LEU A 376 -3.05 -12.39 12.40
CA LEU A 376 -3.96 -12.08 13.50
C LEU A 376 -3.80 -13.07 14.66
N LEU A 377 -3.67 -14.36 14.35
CA LEU A 377 -3.42 -15.39 15.37
C LEU A 377 -2.09 -15.15 16.10
N LEU A 378 -1.04 -14.80 15.37
CA LEU A 378 0.27 -14.47 15.98
C LEU A 378 0.22 -13.19 16.81
N ILE A 379 -0.50 -12.16 16.35
CA ILE A 379 -0.73 -10.93 17.11
C ILE A 379 -1.49 -11.24 18.40
N ALA A 380 -2.57 -12.02 18.34
CA ALA A 380 -3.34 -12.43 19.50
C ALA A 380 -2.48 -13.21 20.51
N PHE A 381 -1.71 -14.19 20.04
CA PHE A 381 -0.76 -14.93 20.86
C PHE A 381 0.23 -13.99 21.57
N ASN A 382 0.81 -13.05 20.82
CA ASN A 382 1.76 -12.09 21.38
C ASN A 382 1.13 -11.20 22.46
N ILE A 383 -0.08 -10.68 22.22
CA ILE A 383 -0.82 -9.89 23.23
C ILE A 383 -0.97 -10.71 24.52
N THR A 384 -1.45 -11.95 24.42
CA THR A 384 -1.60 -12.83 25.59
C THR A 384 -0.28 -13.00 26.34
N MET A 385 0.82 -13.30 25.64
CA MET A 385 2.13 -13.49 26.26
C MET A 385 2.67 -12.23 26.93
N PHE A 386 2.49 -11.05 26.32
CA PHE A 386 2.87 -9.77 26.94
C PHE A 386 2.04 -9.46 28.17
N VAL A 387 0.72 -9.66 28.12
CA VAL A 387 -0.18 -9.46 29.26
C VAL A 387 0.21 -10.36 30.44
N LEU A 388 0.43 -11.66 30.18
CA LEU A 388 0.90 -12.60 31.20
C LEU A 388 2.22 -12.13 31.81
N THR A 389 3.19 -11.75 30.97
CA THR A 389 4.49 -11.24 31.42
C THR A 389 4.36 -9.99 32.28
N ALA A 390 3.46 -9.06 31.93
CA ALA A 390 3.17 -7.87 32.72
C ALA A 390 2.69 -8.23 34.13
N PHE A 391 1.69 -9.12 34.23
CA PHE A 391 1.15 -9.59 35.51
C PHE A 391 2.24 -10.22 36.38
N ARG A 392 3.12 -11.02 35.78
CA ARG A 392 4.22 -11.64 36.51
C ARG A 392 5.24 -10.62 37.00
N ILE A 393 5.62 -9.64 36.18
CA ILE A 393 6.53 -8.56 36.60
C ILE A 393 5.95 -7.78 37.79
N MET A 394 4.64 -7.48 37.76
CA MET A 394 3.97 -6.83 38.88
C MET A 394 4.00 -7.69 40.16
N LYS A 395 3.75 -8.99 40.03
CA LYS A 395 3.81 -9.94 41.16
C LYS A 395 5.22 -10.03 41.76
N VAL A 396 6.23 -10.25 40.93
CA VAL A 396 7.64 -10.34 41.39
C VAL A 396 8.12 -9.03 42.00
N LYS A 397 7.69 -7.88 41.46
CA LYS A 397 8.01 -6.57 42.06
C LYS A 397 7.40 -6.42 43.46
N LYS A 398 6.15 -6.85 43.66
CA LYS A 398 5.47 -6.80 44.96
C LYS A 398 6.15 -7.72 45.98
N GLU A 399 6.54 -8.93 45.57
CA GLU A 399 7.27 -9.88 46.42
C GLU A 399 8.67 -9.36 46.79
N ALA A 400 9.39 -8.74 45.83
CA ALA A 400 10.72 -8.16 46.08
C ALA A 400 10.69 -6.88 46.94
N GLN A 401 9.57 -6.16 47.01
CA GLN A 401 9.39 -5.03 47.92
C GLN A 401 9.13 -5.48 49.37
N ASN A 402 8.59 -6.69 49.55
CA ASN A 402 8.28 -7.24 50.87
C ASN A 402 9.47 -7.95 51.53
N PHE A 403 10.52 -8.29 50.78
CA PHE A 403 11.76 -8.89 51.31
C PHE A 403 12.91 -7.87 51.24
N THR A 404 13.46 -7.49 52.40
CA THR A 404 14.56 -6.52 52.58
C THR A 404 15.92 -6.99 52.04
N GLN A 405 15.98 -8.08 51.26
CA GLN A 405 17.23 -8.76 50.93
C GLN A 405 17.55 -8.75 49.42
N GLN A 406 18.76 -8.22 49.15
CA GLN A 406 19.58 -8.26 47.92
C GLN A 406 19.41 -7.17 46.83
N GLN A 407 20.36 -6.24 46.85
CA GLN A 407 20.71 -5.28 45.78
C GLN A 407 21.02 -5.95 44.41
N LYS A 408 21.43 -7.22 44.38
CA LYS A 408 21.64 -7.99 43.13
C LYS A 408 20.31 -8.38 42.46
N THR A 409 19.30 -8.76 43.25
CA THR A 409 17.98 -9.15 42.76
C THR A 409 17.23 -7.94 42.19
N THR A 410 17.33 -6.79 42.85
CA THR A 410 16.74 -5.52 42.37
C THR A 410 17.39 -5.01 41.09
N ASN A 411 18.72 -5.12 40.95
CA ASN A 411 19.42 -4.75 39.71
C ASN A 411 19.05 -5.65 38.52
N ARG A 412 18.94 -6.97 38.73
CA ARG A 412 18.48 -7.91 37.70
C ARG A 412 17.03 -7.63 37.29
N LEU A 413 16.14 -7.45 38.26
CA LEU A 413 14.73 -7.10 38.03
C LEU A 413 14.59 -5.78 37.24
N ASN A 414 15.43 -4.78 37.53
CA ASN A 414 15.44 -3.50 36.81
C ASN A 414 15.92 -3.65 35.35
N SER A 415 16.98 -4.44 35.12
CA SER A 415 17.47 -4.74 33.76
C SER A 415 16.44 -5.52 32.94
N ASP A 416 15.83 -6.53 33.55
CA ASP A 416 14.81 -7.35 32.90
C ASP A 416 13.55 -6.51 32.62
N LYS A 417 13.10 -5.68 33.57
CA LYS A 417 12.00 -4.72 33.36
C LYS A 417 12.27 -3.75 32.22
N GLN A 418 13.49 -3.24 32.10
CA GLN A 418 13.88 -2.37 30.99
C GLN A 418 13.86 -3.10 29.64
N THR A 419 14.29 -4.36 29.62
CA THR A 419 14.27 -5.23 28.44
C THR A 419 12.82 -5.54 28.04
N TYR A 420 11.98 -5.91 29.01
CA TYR A 420 10.54 -6.09 28.82
C TYR A 420 9.86 -4.83 28.29
N THR A 421 10.14 -3.66 28.89
CA THR A 421 9.54 -2.38 28.48
C THR A 421 9.94 -2.01 27.05
N LEU A 422 11.19 -2.29 26.65
CA LEU A 422 11.64 -2.09 25.28
C LEU A 422 10.84 -2.98 24.30
N PHE A 423 10.80 -4.29 24.56
CA PHE A 423 10.10 -5.22 23.67
C PHE A 423 8.59 -5.04 23.69
N LEU A 424 7.99 -4.62 24.81
CA LEU A 424 6.58 -4.25 24.86
C LEU A 424 6.30 -3.01 24.00
N ARG A 425 7.15 -1.97 24.08
CA ARG A 425 7.03 -0.79 23.21
C ARG A 425 7.17 -1.16 21.74
N LEU A 426 8.16 -1.98 21.41
CA LEU A 426 8.35 -2.50 20.05
C LEU A 426 7.12 -3.31 19.62
N PHE A 427 6.61 -4.20 20.46
CA PHE A 427 5.41 -4.97 20.14
C PHE A 427 4.17 -4.10 19.96
N ILE A 428 3.93 -3.10 20.81
CA ILE A 428 2.78 -2.20 20.67
C ILE A 428 2.89 -1.45 19.35
N ILE A 429 4.06 -0.90 19.03
CA ILE A 429 4.32 -0.17 17.79
C ILE A 429 4.04 -1.05 16.57
N MET A 430 4.57 -2.27 16.57
CA MET A 430 4.51 -3.17 15.42
C MET A 430 3.14 -3.86 15.34
N GLY A 431 2.61 -4.35 16.46
CA GLY A 431 1.28 -4.94 16.57
C GLY A 431 0.18 -3.95 16.19
N LEU A 432 0.27 -2.69 16.64
CA LEU A 432 -0.69 -1.65 16.24
C LEU A 432 -0.57 -1.32 14.76
N SER A 433 0.64 -1.13 14.22
CA SER A 433 0.79 -0.80 12.80
C SER A 433 0.18 -1.86 11.90
N TRP A 434 0.47 -3.13 12.17
CA TRP A 434 -0.07 -4.24 11.39
C TRP A 434 -1.55 -4.51 11.65
N SER A 435 -2.06 -4.24 12.86
CA SER A 435 -3.51 -4.29 13.12
C SER A 435 -4.24 -3.20 12.34
N LEU A 436 -3.68 -1.99 12.26
CA LEU A 436 -4.24 -0.89 11.49
C LEU A 436 -4.22 -1.17 9.98
N GLU A 437 -3.19 -1.83 9.47
CA GLU A 437 -3.13 -2.32 8.07
C GLU A 437 -4.23 -3.33 7.77
N ILE A 438 -4.48 -4.28 8.68
CA ILE A 438 -5.57 -5.27 8.52
C ILE A 438 -6.94 -4.57 8.55
N VAL A 439 -7.12 -3.62 9.47
CA VAL A 439 -8.35 -2.82 9.56
C VAL A 439 -8.51 -1.94 8.31
N SER A 440 -7.42 -1.38 7.79
CA SER A 440 -7.38 -0.61 6.54
C SER A 440 -7.87 -1.46 5.37
N PHE A 441 -7.35 -2.68 5.22
CA PHE A 441 -7.81 -3.61 4.20
C PHE A 441 -9.32 -3.91 4.33
N LEU A 442 -9.82 -4.19 5.55
CA LEU A 442 -11.24 -4.50 5.78
C LEU A 442 -12.16 -3.30 5.52
N LEU A 443 -11.67 -2.08 5.73
CA LEU A 443 -12.43 -0.83 5.59
C LEU A 443 -12.10 -0.06 4.31
N SER A 444 -11.27 -0.62 3.44
CA SER A 444 -10.79 -0.01 2.19
C SER A 444 -11.92 0.45 1.26
N LYS A 445 -13.11 -0.16 1.37
CA LYS A 445 -14.33 0.21 0.65
C LYS A 445 -14.98 1.52 1.12
N LYS A 446 -14.47 2.17 2.18
CA LYS A 446 -15.05 3.40 2.75
C LYS A 446 -14.08 4.56 2.66
N GLN A 447 -14.34 5.47 1.70
CA GLN A 447 -13.53 6.66 1.42
C GLN A 447 -13.29 7.58 2.64
N ALA A 448 -14.21 7.58 3.63
CA ALA A 448 -14.10 8.39 4.84
C ALA A 448 -12.86 8.04 5.71
N TRP A 449 -12.40 6.79 5.70
CA TRP A 449 -11.30 6.32 6.57
C TRP A 449 -9.93 6.36 5.88
N ALA A 450 -9.89 6.60 4.57
CA ALA A 450 -8.67 6.50 3.78
C ALA A 450 -7.55 7.46 4.27
N LYS A 451 -7.91 8.67 4.76
CA LYS A 451 -6.94 9.61 5.37
C LYS A 451 -6.39 9.12 6.71
N ALA A 452 -7.18 8.42 7.50
CA ALA A 452 -6.73 7.88 8.79
C ALA A 452 -5.75 6.71 8.59
N PHE A 453 -5.98 5.88 7.58
CA PHE A 453 -5.10 4.75 7.25
C PHE A 453 -3.76 5.19 6.66
N MET A 454 -3.68 6.33 5.95
CA MET A 454 -2.38 6.88 5.51
C MET A 454 -1.38 7.04 6.67
N VAL A 455 -1.85 7.43 7.86
CA VAL A 455 -0.97 7.58 9.03
C VAL A 455 -0.40 6.23 9.46
N ALA A 456 -1.20 5.16 9.37
CA ALA A 456 -0.76 3.80 9.67
C ALA A 456 0.31 3.34 8.68
N ASP A 457 0.11 3.59 7.38
CA ASP A 457 1.05 3.21 6.32
C ASP A 457 2.41 3.91 6.52
N TYR A 458 2.41 5.22 6.84
CA TYR A 458 3.64 5.95 7.14
C TYR A 458 4.37 5.40 8.36
N PHE A 459 3.62 5.00 9.38
CA PHE A 459 4.20 4.42 10.58
C PHE A 459 4.83 3.05 10.29
N ASN A 460 4.17 2.24 9.45
CA ASN A 460 4.68 0.98 8.95
C ASN A 460 6.01 1.22 8.19
N TRP A 461 6.01 2.09 7.17
CA TRP A 461 7.24 2.38 6.40
C TRP A 461 8.38 2.98 7.22
N SER A 462 8.06 3.64 8.34
CA SER A 462 9.03 4.22 9.28
C SER A 462 9.47 3.27 10.39
N GLN A 463 9.01 2.01 10.39
CA GLN A 463 9.25 1.06 11.48
C GLN A 463 10.74 0.84 11.78
N GLY A 464 11.60 0.81 10.76
CA GLY A 464 13.05 0.68 10.93
C GLY A 464 13.66 1.88 11.66
N THR A 465 13.24 3.09 11.29
CA THR A 465 13.62 4.33 11.96
C THR A 465 13.18 4.36 13.42
N ILE A 466 11.93 3.98 13.69
CA ILE A 466 11.37 3.92 15.04
C ILE A 466 12.16 2.94 15.91
N ILE A 467 12.47 1.75 15.38
CA ILE A 467 13.29 0.75 16.07
C ILE A 467 14.67 1.32 16.42
N PHE A 468 15.33 1.98 15.48
CA PHE A 468 16.65 2.57 15.70
C PHE A 468 16.63 3.62 16.83
N VAL A 469 15.63 4.51 16.82
CA VAL A 469 15.47 5.52 17.88
C VAL A 469 15.26 4.86 19.25
N LEU A 470 14.41 3.84 19.33
CA LEU A 470 14.08 3.18 20.61
C LEU A 470 15.21 2.30 21.14
N CYS A 471 15.99 1.68 20.25
CA CYS A 471 17.00 0.69 20.63
C CYS A 471 18.41 1.27 20.73
N VAL A 472 18.82 2.08 19.75
CA VAL A 472 20.19 2.58 19.62
C VAL A 472 20.35 3.94 20.29
N LEU A 473 19.43 4.89 20.02
CA LEU A 473 19.51 6.24 20.59
C LEU A 473 19.13 6.31 22.08
N ARG A 474 18.86 5.16 22.70
CA ARG A 474 18.62 5.07 24.14
C ARG A 474 19.89 5.39 24.93
N PRO A 475 19.84 6.23 25.98
CA PRO A 475 21.03 6.64 26.75
C PRO A 475 21.88 5.47 27.26
N SER A 476 21.25 4.36 27.66
CA SER A 476 21.96 3.16 28.11
C SER A 476 22.80 2.52 27.00
N THR A 477 22.27 2.45 25.78
CA THR A 477 22.97 1.87 24.62
C THR A 477 24.06 2.80 24.14
N LEU A 478 23.78 4.11 24.05
CA LEU A 478 24.77 5.13 23.70
C LEU A 478 25.94 5.18 24.69
N LYS A 479 25.68 4.99 25.99
CA LYS A 479 26.73 4.89 27.00
C LYS A 479 27.63 3.68 26.76
N LEU A 480 27.06 2.49 26.53
CA LEU A 480 27.82 1.28 26.21
C LEU A 480 28.63 1.44 24.90
N LEU A 481 28.07 2.13 23.91
CA LEU A 481 28.76 2.43 22.66
C LEU A 481 29.95 3.38 22.90
N LYS A 482 29.75 4.48 23.63
CA LYS A 482 30.82 5.43 23.99
C LYS A 482 31.92 4.78 24.82
N GLU A 483 31.57 3.96 25.80
CA GLU A 483 32.53 3.22 26.64
C GLU A 483 33.39 2.29 25.78
N ARG A 484 32.79 1.59 24.81
CA ARG A 484 33.52 0.69 23.93
C ARG A 484 34.40 1.41 22.90
N ILE A 485 33.94 2.54 22.36
CA ILE A 485 34.73 3.38 21.44
C ILE A 485 35.93 3.99 22.19
N LYS A 486 35.74 4.44 23.44
CA LYS A 486 36.84 4.94 24.28
C LYS A 486 37.80 3.82 24.69
N GLY A 487 37.30 2.64 25.07
CA GLY A 487 38.12 1.47 25.39
C GLY A 487 38.96 1.00 24.19
N GLY A 488 38.37 0.97 23.00
CA GLY A 488 39.09 0.64 21.76
C GLY A 488 40.15 1.67 21.36
N ARG A 489 39.98 2.95 21.69
CA ARG A 489 41.03 3.97 21.51
C ARG A 489 42.21 3.78 22.47
N ASN A 490 41.96 3.31 23.69
CA ASN A 490 43.03 3.05 24.66
C ASN A 490 43.78 1.74 24.37
N GLU A 491 43.11 0.72 23.81
CA GLU A 491 43.78 -0.51 23.34
C GLU A 491 44.67 -0.26 22.10
N VAL A 492 44.25 0.62 21.18
CA VAL A 492 45.07 1.03 20.02
C VAL A 492 46.25 1.92 20.43
N GLY A 493 46.10 2.76 21.46
CA GLY A 493 47.21 3.56 22.02
C GLY A 493 48.25 2.72 22.78
N ALA A 494 47.82 1.64 23.44
CA ALA A 494 48.71 0.75 24.19
C ALA A 494 49.50 -0.24 23.30
N SER A 495 48.98 -0.57 22.11
CA SER A 495 49.71 -1.43 21.15
C SER A 495 50.85 -0.70 20.44
N ASP A 496 50.75 0.62 20.24
CA ASP A 496 51.83 1.42 19.63
C ASP A 496 52.95 1.80 20.62
N GLU A 497 52.66 1.85 21.93
CA GLU A 497 53.68 2.09 22.97
C GLU A 497 54.53 0.84 23.28
N HIS A 498 54.01 -0.37 23.08
CA HIS A 498 54.77 -1.60 23.37
C HIS A 498 55.69 -2.07 22.24
N ILE A 499 55.59 -1.51 21.03
CA ILE A 499 56.45 -1.84 19.88
C ILE A 499 57.72 -0.96 19.84
N SER A 500 57.78 0.15 20.59
CA SER A 500 58.90 1.10 20.52
C SER A 500 59.97 0.96 21.62
N LEU A 501 59.85 0.00 22.55
CA LEU A 501 60.78 -0.12 23.70
C LEU A 501 61.59 -1.43 23.79
N GLN A 502 61.62 -2.26 22.73
CA GLN A 502 62.33 -3.55 22.76
C GLN A 502 63.48 -3.68 21.75
N ASN A 503 64.07 -2.57 21.31
CA ASN A 503 65.29 -2.56 20.50
C ASN A 503 66.32 -1.58 21.07
N THR A 504 67.04 -1.97 22.13
CA THR A 504 68.46 -1.61 22.30
C THR A 504 69.11 -2.39 23.44
N LYS A 505 70.33 -2.87 23.16
CA LYS A 505 71.31 -3.57 24.01
C LYS A 505 71.14 -5.08 24.19
N ILE A 506 71.79 -5.82 23.29
CA ILE A 506 72.51 -7.04 23.65
C ILE A 506 74.01 -6.75 23.39
N ASP A 507 74.78 -6.93 24.44
CA ASP A 507 76.24 -6.83 24.54
C ASP A 507 76.87 -8.15 24.05
N PRO A 508 77.81 -8.17 23.08
CA PRO A 508 78.45 -9.39 22.62
C PRO A 508 79.67 -9.68 23.50
N SER A 509 79.45 -10.25 24.68
CA SER A 509 80.47 -11.04 25.37
C SER A 509 79.81 -12.21 26.08
N VAL A 510 80.46 -13.38 25.96
CA VAL A 510 80.08 -14.71 26.43
C VAL A 510 79.30 -15.57 25.41
N PHE A 511 80.10 -16.38 24.70
CA PHE A 511 79.86 -17.70 24.09
C PHE A 511 78.59 -18.00 23.29
#